data_AF-A0A3B9YRM4-F1
#
_entry.id   AF-A0A3B9YRM4-F1
#
_cell.length_a   1.000
_cell.length_b   1.000
_cell.length_c   1.000
_cell.angle_alpha   90.00
_cell.angle_beta   90.00
_cell.angle_gamma   90.00
#
_symmetry.space_group_name_H-M   'P 1'
#
loop_
_entity.id
_entity.type
_entity.pdbx_description
1 polymer ?
#
loop_
_entity_poly.entity_id
_entity_poly.type
_entity_poly.pdbx_seq_one_letter_code
_entity_poly.pdbx_strand_id
1 'polypeptide(L)' 'IDAAIQSNLRETTTRVLASLTAREERVLRMRFGIGMNTDHTLEEVGQQFSVTRERIRQI' A
#
# COMPACT_ATOMS: atom_id res chain seq x y z
N ILE A 1 6.85 24.13 -8.38
CA ILE A 1 7.67 23.52 -7.31
C ILE A 1 6.90 22.36 -6.68
N ASP A 2 5.65 22.60 -6.24
CA ASP A 2 4.80 21.58 -5.61
C ASP A 2 4.58 20.31 -6.43
N ALA A 3 4.37 20.42 -7.75
CA ALA A 3 4.24 19.26 -8.64
C ALA A 3 5.51 18.39 -8.69
N ALA A 4 6.70 19.01 -8.65
CA ALA A 4 7.97 18.28 -8.63
C ALA A 4 8.18 17.58 -7.28
N ILE A 5 7.78 18.22 -6.17
CA ILE A 5 7.80 17.62 -4.83
C ILE A 5 6.85 16.42 -4.76
N GLN A 6 5.62 16.55 -5.24
CA GLN A 6 4.66 15.44 -5.26
C GLN A 6 5.13 14.27 -6.13
N SER A 7 5.74 14.55 -7.29
CA SER A 7 6.32 13.51 -8.15
C SER A 7 7.45 12.77 -7.45
N ASN A 8 8.37 13.51 -6.81
CA ASN A 8 9.50 12.92 -6.09
C ASN A 8 9.04 12.07 -4.89
N LEU A 9 8.02 12.53 -4.16
CA LEU A 9 7.41 11.76 -3.08
C LEU A 9 6.80 10.46 -3.58
N ARG A 10 5.99 10.51 -4.65
CA ARG A 10 5.40 9.30 -5.26
C ARG A 10 6.46 8.30 -5.72
N GLU A 11 7.52 8.78 -6.35
CA GLU A 11 8.62 7.95 -6.81
C GLU A 11 9.35 7.29 -5.63
N THR A 12 9.65 8.07 -4.59
CA THR A 12 10.31 7.57 -3.37
C THR A 12 9.46 6.52 -2.67
N THR A 13 8.16 6.78 -2.49
CA THR A 13 7.22 5.81 -1.91
C THR A 13 7.17 4.54 -2.75
N THR A 14 7.10 4.65 -4.08
CA THR A 14 7.10 3.49 -4.99
C THR A 14 8.38 2.67 -4.86
N ARG A 15 9.53 3.33 -4.73
CA ARG A 15 10.84 2.67 -4.56
C ARG A 15 10.95 1.93 -3.23
N VAL A 16 10.46 2.54 -2.14
CA VAL A 16 10.42 1.89 -0.82
C VAL A 16 9.49 0.69 -0.85
N LEU A 17 8.30 0.82 -1.42
CA LEU A 17 7.36 -0.29 -1.57
C LEU A 17 7.94 -1.45 -2.39
N ALA A 18 8.70 -1.15 -3.45
CA ALA A 18 9.35 -2.16 -4.28
C ALA A 18 10.48 -2.93 -3.57
N SER A 19 10.94 -2.46 -2.40
CA SER A 19 11.89 -3.21 -1.56
C SER A 19 11.24 -4.24 -0.65
N LEU A 20 9.90 -4.20 -0.51
CA LEU A 20 9.13 -5.16 0.28
C LEU A 20 8.83 -6.42 -0.53
N THR A 21 8.33 -7.45 0.13
CA THR A 21 7.81 -8.61 -0.62
C THR A 21 6.57 -8.19 -1.42
N ALA A 22 6.32 -8.84 -2.57
CA ALA A 22 5.16 -8.55 -3.41
C ALA A 22 3.82 -8.62 -2.65
N ARG A 23 3.75 -9.41 -1.56
CA ARG A 23 2.58 -9.50 -0.69
C ARG A 23 2.43 -8.27 0.20
N GLU A 24 3.51 -7.87 0.89
CA GLU A 24 3.54 -6.69 1.78
C GLU A 24 3.31 -5.40 0.99
N GLU A 25 3.98 -5.25 -0.15
CA GLU A 25 3.78 -4.14 -1.08
C GLU A 25 2.30 -4.01 -1.45
N ARG A 26 1.67 -5.12 -1.85
CA ARG A 26 0.28 -5.11 -2.31
C ARG A 26 -0.70 -4.85 -1.16
N VAL A 27 -0.42 -5.35 0.04
CA VAL A 27 -1.17 -5.03 1.26
C VAL A 27 -1.13 -3.51 1.53
N LEU A 28 0.06 -2.91 1.52
CA LEU A 28 0.24 -1.47 1.78
C LEU A 28 -0.39 -0.61 0.67
N ARG A 29 -0.23 -0.98 -0.61
CA ARG A 29 -0.85 -0.26 -1.72
C ARG A 29 -2.36 -0.23 -1.61
N MET A 30 -2.98 -1.37 -1.30
CA MET A 30 -4.43 -1.43 -1.09
C MET A 30 -4.87 -0.67 0.15
N ARG A 31 -4.13 -0.81 1.26
CA ARG A 31 -4.48 -0.17 2.54
C ARG A 31 -4.42 1.35 2.48
N PHE A 32 -3.47 1.91 1.73
CA PHE A 32 -3.23 3.35 1.64
C PHE A 32 -3.62 3.95 0.28
N GLY A 33 -4.22 3.17 -0.62
CA GLY A 33 -4.62 3.64 -1.94
C GLY A 33 -3.45 4.06 -2.85
N ILE A 34 -2.24 3.54 -2.64
CA ILE A 34 -1.04 4.01 -3.34
C ILE A 34 -1.05 3.49 -4.78
N GLY A 35 -1.28 4.40 -5.73
CA GLY A 35 -1.46 4.05 -7.14
C GLY A 35 -2.82 3.44 -7.46
N MET A 36 -3.78 3.56 -6.53
CA MET A 36 -5.17 3.13 -6.70
C MET A 36 -6.11 4.34 -6.53
N ASN A 37 -7.34 4.20 -7.02
CA ASN A 37 -8.34 5.26 -6.89
C ASN A 37 -8.91 5.37 -5.47
N THR A 38 -8.80 4.30 -4.67
CA THR A 38 -9.40 4.18 -3.33
C THR A 38 -8.53 3.34 -2.39
N ASP A 39 -8.51 3.71 -1.11
CA ASP A 39 -7.99 2.91 -0.01
C ASP A 39 -8.99 1.83 0.41
N HIS A 40 -8.50 0.77 1.07
CA HIS A 40 -9.30 -0.36 1.55
C HIS A 40 -9.16 -0.53 3.06
N THR A 41 -10.23 -1.00 3.69
CA THR A 41 -10.25 -1.37 5.11
C THR A 41 -9.37 -2.58 5.39
N LEU A 42 -8.94 -2.75 6.66
CA LEU A 42 -8.16 -3.94 7.04
C LEU A 42 -8.97 -5.23 6.84
N GLU A 43 -10.30 -5.18 7.04
CA GLU A 43 -11.20 -6.30 6.72
C GLU A 43 -11.19 -6.62 5.21
N GLU A 44 -11.34 -5.64 4.33
CA GLU A 44 -11.36 -5.86 2.86
C GLU A 44 -10.02 -6.40 2.35
N VAL A 45 -8.90 -5.83 2.82
CA VAL A 45 -7.56 -6.36 2.51
C VAL A 45 -7.43 -7.78 3.06
N GLY A 46 -7.89 -8.04 4.28
CA GLY A 46 -7.88 -9.39 4.87
C GLY A 46 -8.62 -10.41 4.02
N GLN A 47 -9.84 -10.07 3.55
CA GLN A 47 -10.63 -10.92 2.68
C GLN A 47 -9.90 -11.23 1.36
N GLN A 48 -9.31 -10.23 0.71
CA GLN A 48 -8.61 -10.43 -0.57
C GLN A 48 -7.34 -11.28 -0.44
N PHE A 49 -6.65 -11.21 0.70
CA PHE A 49 -5.45 -12.01 0.98
C PHE A 49 -5.74 -13.31 1.75
N SER A 50 -7.02 -13.64 1.97
CA SER A 50 -7.49 -14.80 2.74
C SER A 50 -6.82 -14.91 4.12
N VAL A 51 -6.68 -13.77 4.80
CA VAL A 51 -6.12 -13.65 6.15
C VAL A 51 -7.02 -12.81 7.04
N THR A 52 -6.77 -12.89 8.35
CA THR A 52 -7.52 -12.09 9.30
C THR A 52 -7.10 -10.62 9.25
N ARG A 53 -8.00 -9.74 9.68
CA ARG A 53 -7.69 -8.32 9.91
C ARG A 53 -6.44 -8.12 10.75
N GLU A 54 -6.28 -8.92 11.81
CA GLU A 54 -5.12 -8.81 12.69
C GLU A 54 -3.82 -9.17 11.98
N ARG A 55 -3.86 -10.15 11.06
CA ARG A 55 -2.69 -10.48 10.26
C ARG A 55 -2.30 -9.32 9.32
N ILE A 56 -3.27 -8.63 8.73
CA ILE A 56 -3.00 -7.41 7.94
C ILE A 56 -2.44 -6.28 8.80
N ARG A 57 -2.87 -6.15 10.07
CA ARG A 57 -2.34 -5.13 11.00
C ARG A 57 -0.88 -5.38 11.40
N GLN A 58 -0.45 -6.63 11.41
CA GLN A 58 0.91 -7.03 11.79
C GLN A 58 1.93 -6.91 10.66
N ILE A 59 1.44 -6.88 9.42
CA ILE A 59 2.25 -6.68 8.21
C ILE A 59 2.55 -5.18 8.07
#